data_AF-A0A351TQ36-F1
#
_entry.id   AF-A0A351TQ36-F1
#
_cell.length_a   1.000
_cell.length_b   1.000
_cell.length_c   1.000
_cell.angle_alpha   90.00
_cell.angle_beta   90.00
_cell.angle_gamma   90.00
#
_symmetry.space_group_name_H-M   'P 1'
#
loop_
_entity.id
_entity.type
_entity.pdbx_description
1 polymer ?
#
loop_
_entity_poly.entity_id
_entity_poly.type
_entity_poly.pdbx_seq_one_letter_code
_entity_poly.pdbx_strand_id
1 'polypeptide(L)'
;MDCREWQATMGRMISALNYYGIDHSDVINYTEGRNAVLPKCCIMMEKMGRYCHYLIHFDGKYYDSNLGVLEEYDMSKLLGYLEIKC
;
A
#
# COMPACT_ATOMS: atom_id res chain seq x y z
N MET A 1 -14.70 3.85 5.81
CA MET A 1 -13.91 3.66 7.04
C MET A 1 -13.76 5.05 7.64
N ASP A 2 -14.18 5.23 8.89
CA ASP A 2 -14.11 6.53 9.56
C ASP A 2 -12.74 6.65 10.25
N CYS A 3 -11.76 7.19 9.53
CA CYS A 3 -10.40 7.31 10.03
C CYS A 3 -10.30 8.50 10.99
N ARG A 4 -9.70 8.28 12.16
CA ARG A 4 -9.43 9.35 13.14
C ARG A 4 -8.30 10.25 12.66
N GLU A 5 -8.17 11.44 13.22
CA GLU A 5 -7.18 12.45 12.81
C GLU A 5 -5.73 11.97 12.83
N TRP A 6 -5.40 11.02 13.70
CA TRP A 6 -4.05 10.45 13.82
C TRP A 6 -3.81 9.21 12.94
N GLN A 7 -4.84 8.71 12.25
CA GLN A 7 -4.69 7.56 11.37
C GLN A 7 -4.28 8.01 9.96
N ALA A 8 -3.34 7.28 9.37
CA ALA A 8 -2.96 7.49 7.98
C ALA A 8 -4.12 7.07 7.06
N THR A 9 -4.42 7.92 6.08
CA THR A 9 -5.33 7.62 4.98
C THR A 9 -4.57 7.70 3.67
N MET A 10 -5.09 7.04 2.64
CA MET A 10 -4.48 7.11 1.32
C MET A 10 -4.40 8.54 0.78
N GLY A 11 -5.40 9.39 1.07
CA GLY A 11 -5.37 10.80 0.71
C GLY A 11 -4.24 11.59 1.39
N ARG A 12 -3.95 11.30 2.67
CA ARG A 12 -2.78 11.89 3.37
C ARG A 12 -1.46 11.37 2.80
N MET A 13 -1.43 10.11 2.40
CA MET A 13 -0.26 9.50 1.77
C MET A 13 0.04 10.15 0.42
N ILE A 14 -0.96 10.32 -0.45
CA ILE A 14 -0.86 11.07 -1.71
C ILE A 14 -0.37 12.50 -1.46
N SER A 15 -0.91 13.18 -0.44
CA SER A 15 -0.46 14.54 -0.08
C SER A 15 1.03 14.56 0.30
N ALA A 16 1.50 13.55 1.04
CA ALA A 16 2.90 13.42 1.42
C ALA A 16 3.79 13.10 0.21
N LEU A 17 3.37 12.18 -0.68
CA LEU A 17 4.11 11.85 -1.91
C LEU A 17 4.30 13.10 -2.78
N ASN A 18 3.23 13.88 -2.98
CA ASN A 18 3.28 15.16 -3.69
C ASN A 18 4.22 16.16 -3.03
N TYR A 19 4.19 16.27 -1.69
CA TYR A 19 5.08 17.16 -0.95
C TYR A 19 6.56 16.79 -1.13
N TYR A 20 6.88 15.49 -1.14
CA TYR A 20 8.26 15.00 -1.34
C TYR A 20 8.67 14.87 -2.81
N GLY A 21 7.78 15.18 -3.77
CA GLY A 21 8.07 15.05 -5.20
C GLY A 21 8.22 13.59 -5.67
N ILE A 22 7.57 12.65 -5.01
CA ILE A 22 7.57 11.23 -5.37
C ILE A 22 6.39 10.98 -6.31
N ASP A 23 6.69 10.66 -7.58
CA ASP A 23 5.66 10.41 -8.59
C ASP A 23 4.93 9.08 -8.35
N HIS A 24 3.63 9.07 -8.61
CA HIS A 24 2.73 7.95 -8.35
C HIS A 24 1.61 7.88 -9.39
N SER A 25 0.86 6.77 -9.41
CA SER A 25 -0.34 6.67 -10.24
C SER A 25 -1.45 7.58 -9.71
N ASP A 26 -2.33 8.08 -10.58
CA ASP A 26 -3.50 8.86 -10.16
C ASP A 26 -4.64 7.99 -9.61
N VAL A 27 -4.55 6.68 -9.82
CA VAL A 27 -5.59 5.70 -9.50
C VAL A 27 -5.07 4.71 -8.47
N ILE A 28 -5.91 4.44 -7.46
CA ILE A 28 -5.73 3.34 -6.51
C ILE A 28 -6.38 2.10 -7.14
N ASN A 29 -5.61 1.02 -7.26
CA ASN A 29 -6.09 -0.25 -7.78
C ASN A 29 -6.67 -1.09 -6.64
N TYR A 30 -7.97 -1.37 -6.66
CA TYR A 30 -8.63 -2.21 -5.66
C TYR A 30 -8.69 -3.66 -6.12
N THR A 31 -8.03 -4.54 -5.38
CA THR A 31 -7.94 -5.98 -5.68
C THR A 31 -8.97 -6.78 -4.88
N GLU A 32 -9.29 -6.34 -3.66
CA GLU A 32 -10.25 -6.99 -2.75
C GLU A 32 -9.93 -8.48 -2.49
N GLY A 33 -8.65 -8.80 -2.32
CA GLY A 33 -8.13 -10.15 -2.07
C GLY A 33 -8.00 -11.02 -3.32
N ARG A 34 -8.30 -10.50 -4.51
CA ARG A 34 -8.03 -11.19 -5.78
C ARG A 34 -6.55 -11.15 -6.11
N ASN A 35 -6.05 -12.21 -6.74
CA ASN A 35 -4.69 -12.24 -7.27
C ASN A 35 -4.45 -11.04 -8.19
N ALA A 36 -3.32 -10.38 -7.98
CA ALA A 36 -2.88 -9.23 -8.76
C ALA A 36 -1.39 -9.34 -9.03
N VAL A 37 -0.96 -8.83 -10.19
CA VAL A 37 0.45 -8.60 -10.48
C VAL A 37 0.78 -7.20 -9.96
N LEU A 38 1.68 -7.12 -8.99
CA LEU A 38 2.11 -5.84 -8.42
C LEU A 38 3.12 -5.16 -9.35
N PRO A 39 3.08 -3.82 -9.49
CA PRO A 39 4.12 -3.07 -10.19
C PRO A 39 5.45 -3.16 -9.44
N LYS A 40 6.55 -2.72 -10.06
CA LYS A 40 7.89 -2.76 -9.44
C LYS A 40 7.90 -2.11 -8.05
N CYS A 41 7.18 -1.01 -7.85
CA CYS A 41 7.04 -0.34 -6.57
C CYS A 41 5.58 0.05 -6.32
N CYS A 42 5.02 -0.30 -5.17
CA CYS A 42 3.72 0.22 -4.76
C CYS A 42 3.54 0.26 -3.24
N ILE A 43 2.69 1.17 -2.81
CA ILE A 43 2.14 1.19 -1.45
C ILE A 43 0.91 0.28 -1.45
N MET A 44 0.93 -0.74 -0.61
CA MET A 44 -0.11 -1.75 -0.48
C MET A 44 -1.03 -1.44 0.71
N MET A 45 -2.30 -1.78 0.55
CA MET A 45 -3.32 -1.74 1.60
C MET A 45 -3.66 -3.16 2.00
N GLU A 46 -3.20 -3.59 3.17
CA GLU A 46 -3.51 -4.90 3.74
C GLU A 46 -4.75 -4.84 4.66
N LYS A 47 -5.62 -5.84 4.54
CA LYS A 47 -6.76 -6.06 5.44
C LYS A 47 -6.30 -6.74 6.75
N MET A 48 -6.34 -6.01 7.85
CA MET A 48 -6.09 -6.53 9.20
C MET A 48 -7.35 -6.45 10.08
N GLY A 49 -8.32 -7.32 9.79
CA GLY A 49 -9.57 -7.39 10.55
C GLY A 49 -10.37 -6.09 10.46
N ARG A 50 -10.37 -5.28 11.53
CA ARG A 50 -11.05 -3.97 11.58
C ARG A 50 -10.19 -2.80 11.10
N TYR A 51 -8.91 -3.02 10.86
CA TYR A 51 -7.95 -1.99 10.47
C TYR A 51 -7.35 -2.28 9.09
N CYS A 52 -6.81 -1.23 8.47
CA CYS A 52 -6.01 -1.33 7.27
C CYS A 52 -4.56 -1.04 7.67
N HIS A 53 -3.64 -1.87 7.17
CA HIS A 53 -2.21 -1.72 7.38
C HIS A 53 -1.54 -1.39 6.05
N TYR A 54 -0.54 -0.50 6.08
CA TYR A 54 0.18 -0.11 4.88
C TYR A 54 1.58 -0.72 4.91
N LEU A 55 2.00 -1.25 3.77
CA LEU A 55 3.32 -1.81 3.54
C LEU A 55 3.77 -1.49 2.10
N ILE A 56 5.04 -1.71 1.78
CA ILE A 56 5.57 -1.45 0.44
C ILE A 56 5.89 -2.76 -0.24
N HIS A 57 5.52 -2.90 -1.51
CA HIS A 57 6.15 -3.86 -2.40
C HIS A 57 7.22 -3.15 -3.23
N PHE A 58 8.43 -3.71 -3.27
CA PHE A 58 9.50 -3.26 -4.15
C PHE A 58 10.28 -4.45 -4.68
N ASP A 59 10.25 -4.63 -6.00
CA ASP A 59 11.04 -5.62 -6.75
C ASP A 59 10.93 -7.05 -6.19
N GLY A 60 9.71 -7.50 -5.91
CA GLY A 60 9.41 -8.84 -5.39
C GLY A 60 9.53 -8.99 -3.87
N LYS A 61 10.01 -7.97 -3.16
CA LYS A 61 10.08 -7.96 -1.69
C LYS A 61 9.02 -7.07 -1.07
N TYR A 62 8.67 -7.37 0.18
CA TYR A 62 7.68 -6.62 0.94
C TYR A 62 8.32 -5.99 2.18
N TYR A 63 8.05 -4.72 2.42
CA TYR A 63 8.65 -3.94 3.49
C TYR A 63 7.55 -3.49 4.44
N ASP A 64 7.54 -4.11 5.61
CA ASP A 64 6.57 -3.91 6.66
C ASP A 64 7.21 -3.14 7.82
N SER A 65 6.55 -2.11 8.32
CA SER A 65 7.08 -1.29 9.41
C SER A 65 7.20 -2.04 10.74
N ASN A 66 6.45 -3.12 10.92
CA ASN A 66 6.41 -3.92 12.15
C ASN A 66 7.20 -5.23 12.02
N LEU A 67 7.14 -5.87 10.84
CA LEU A 67 7.72 -7.19 10.60
C LEU A 67 9.06 -7.15 9.85
N GLY A 68 9.46 -5.99 9.32
CA GLY A 68 10.70 -5.84 8.55
C GLY A 68 10.53 -6.26 7.09
N VAL A 69 11.57 -6.87 6.52
CA VAL A 69 11.57 -7.30 5.11
C VAL A 69 11.06 -8.73 5.02
N LEU A 70 10.04 -8.95 4.18
CA LEU A 70 9.39 -10.23 3.94
C LEU A 70 9.65 -10.67 2.50
N GLU A 71 9.91 -11.96 2.31
CA GLU A 71 10.08 -12.58 0.99
C GLU A 71 8.74 -13.07 0.41
N GLU A 72 7.72 -13.25 1.25
CA GLU A 72 6.41 -13.74 0.85
C GLU A 72 5.30 -12.85 1.41
N TYR A 73 4.18 -12.76 0.68
CA TYR A 73 3.01 -11.99 1.08
C TYR A 73 1.72 -12.72 0.70
N ASP A 74 0.74 -12.71 1.60
CA ASP A 74 -0.57 -13.30 1.39
C ASP A 74 -1.47 -12.34 0.59
N MET A 75 -1.54 -12.57 -0.73
CA MET A 75 -2.34 -11.76 -1.65
C MET A 75 -3.83 -11.70 -1.30
N SER A 76 -4.37 -12.69 -0.57
CA SER A 76 -5.78 -12.68 -0.15
C SER A 76 -6.10 -11.52 0.80
N LYS A 77 -5.08 -10.93 1.43
CA LYS A 77 -5.21 -9.77 2.31
C LYS A 77 -5.07 -8.43 1.61
N LEU A 78 -4.66 -8.41 0.34
CA LEU A 78 -4.50 -7.16 -0.41
C LEU A 78 -5.87 -6.55 -0.75
N LEU A 79 -6.19 -5.42 -0.16
CA LEU A 79 -7.39 -4.64 -0.50
C LEU A 79 -7.16 -3.83 -1.78
N GLY A 80 -5.96 -3.28 -1.92
CA GLY A 80 -5.56 -2.51 -3.08
C GLY A 80 -4.15 -1.96 -2.94
N TYR A 81 -3.72 -1.21 -3.94
CA TYR A 81 -2.39 -0.60 -3.97
C TYR A 81 -2.37 0.69 -4.79
N LEU A 82 -1.37 1.52 -4.54
CA LEU A 82 -1.01 2.69 -5.33
C LEU A 82 0.40 2.51 -5.86
N GLU A 83 0.54 2.57 -7.19
CA GLU A 83 1.82 2.44 -7.85
C GLU A 83 2.67 3.69 -7.62
N ILE A 84 3.96 3.47 -7.36
CA ILE A 84 4.98 4.52 -7.31
C ILE A 84 5.78 4.42 -8.61
N LYS A 85 5.92 5.53 -9.33
CA LYS A 85 6.66 5.54 -10.61
C LYS A 85 8.16 5.58 -10.30
N CYS A 86 8.89 4.56 -10.75
CA CYS A 86 10.32 4.34 -10.48
C CYS A 86 11.09 4.03 -11.76
#